data_AF-A0A6C1RVF6-F1
#
_entry.id   AF-A0A6C1RVF6-F1
#
_cell.length_a   1.000
_cell.length_b   1.000
_cell.length_c   1.000
_cell.angle_alpha   90.00
_cell.angle_beta   90.00
_cell.angle_gamma   90.00
#
_symmetry.space_group_name_H-M   'P 1'
#
loop_
_entity.id
_entity.type
_entity.pdbx_description
1 polymer ?
#
loop_
_entity_poly.entity_id
_entity_poly.type
_entity_poly.pdbx_seq_one_letter_code
_entity_poly.pdbx_strand_id
1 'polypeptide(L)' 'ALFCESASRFLVSVAPQQRAAFEAALAGHVCLELGRVSAGRTLQIYNGSALQLQITLDEVHSAFTRLNGELS' A
#
# COMPACT_ATOMS: atom_id res chain seq x y z
N ALA A 1 -2.16 4.47 10.90
CA ALA A 1 -0.73 4.22 11.19
C ALA A 1 0.04 4.10 9.87
N LEU A 2 0.53 5.22 9.32
CA LEU A 2 1.24 5.22 8.02
C LEU A 2 2.75 4.99 8.13
N PHE A 3 3.37 5.45 9.22
CA PHE A 3 4.82 5.38 9.45
C PHE A 3 5.19 4.38 10.56
N CYS A 4 4.40 3.32 10.72
CA CYS A 4 4.59 2.36 11.80
C CYS A 4 5.39 1.15 11.31
N GLU A 5 6.59 0.96 11.86
CA GLU A 5 7.53 -0.11 11.51
C GLU A 5 7.33 -1.38 12.34
N SER A 6 6.07 -1.75 12.63
CA SER A 6 5.82 -3.04 13.28
C SER A 6 6.25 -4.20 12.39
N ALA A 7 7.01 -5.14 12.95
CA ALA A 7 7.46 -6.33 12.25
C ALA A 7 6.29 -7.24 11.81
N SER A 8 6.59 -8.17 10.90
CA SER A 8 5.67 -9.23 10.44
C SER A 8 4.40 -8.72 9.74
N ARG A 9 4.47 -7.55 9.11
CA ARG A 9 3.42 -7.02 8.23
C ARG A 9 3.82 -7.17 6.78
N PHE A 10 2.97 -7.82 6.00
CA PHE A 10 3.17 -8.00 4.57
C PHE A 10 2.11 -7.24 3.79
N LEU A 11 2.52 -6.61 2.68
CA LEU A 11 1.62 -6.02 1.70
C LEU A 11 1.62 -6.92 0.46
N VAL A 12 0.44 -7.36 0.04
CA VAL A 12 0.27 -8.22 -1.14
C VAL A 12 -0.79 -7.65 -2.07
N SER A 13 -0.65 -7.92 -3.37
CA SER A 13 -1.70 -7.68 -4.37
C SER A 13 -2.36 -9.01 -4.72
N VAL A 14 -3.69 -9.05 -4.65
CA VAL A 14 -4.49 -10.25 -4.94
C VAL A 14 -5.50 -9.91 -6.03
N ALA A 15 -5.65 -10.79 -7.02
CA ALA A 15 -6.69 -10.64 -8.03
C ALA A 15 -8.08 -10.68 -7.36
N PRO A 16 -9.05 -9.83 -7.74
CA PRO A 16 -10.34 -9.75 -7.05
C PRO A 16 -11.06 -11.09 -6.90
N GLN A 17 -10.95 -11.96 -7.91
CA GLN A 17 -11.56 -13.29 -7.93
C GLN A 17 -10.90 -14.29 -6.98
N GLN A 18 -9.66 -14.02 -6.54
CA GLN A 18 -8.90 -14.88 -5.62
C GLN A 18 -8.95 -14.39 -4.16
N ARG A 19 -9.57 -13.22 -3.91
CA ARG A 19 -9.61 -12.60 -2.58
C ARG A 19 -10.17 -13.54 -1.50
N ALA A 20 -11.34 -14.13 -1.75
CA ALA A 20 -12.00 -14.99 -0.76
C ALA A 20 -11.14 -16.22 -0.41
N ALA A 21 -10.51 -16.84 -1.41
CA ALA A 21 -9.62 -17.97 -1.20
C ALA A 21 -8.35 -17.56 -0.43
N PHE A 22 -7.80 -16.38 -0.71
CA PHE A 22 -6.64 -15.84 -0.01
C PHE A 22 -6.94 -15.53 1.47
N GLU A 23 -8.06 -14.85 1.76
CA GLU A 23 -8.51 -14.56 3.12
C GLU A 23 -8.77 -15.85 3.91
N ALA A 24 -9.36 -16.87 3.27
CA ALA A 24 -9.56 -18.18 3.87
C ALA A 24 -8.23 -18.91 4.18
N ALA A 25 -7.23 -18.81 3.30
CA ALA A 25 -5.91 -19.39 3.52
C ALA A 25 -5.15 -18.73 4.69
N LEU A 26 -5.50 -17.48 5.04
CA LEU A 26 -4.96 -16.75 6.19
C LEU A 26 -5.87 -16.79 7.42
N ALA A 27 -6.86 -17.70 7.48
CA ALA A 27 -7.73 -17.84 8.63
C ALA A 27 -6.91 -18.04 9.92
N GLY A 28 -7.21 -17.22 10.95
CA GLY A 28 -6.45 -17.17 12.19
C GLY A 28 -5.31 -16.14 12.22
N HIS A 29 -5.03 -15.47 11.10
CA HIS A 29 -4.10 -14.34 11.02
C HIS A 29 -4.84 -13.03 10.71
N VAL A 30 -4.24 -11.90 11.07
CA VAL A 30 -4.75 -10.58 10.67
C VAL A 30 -4.59 -10.42 9.16
N CYS A 31 -5.71 -10.31 8.45
CA CYS A 31 -5.75 -10.05 7.02
C CYS A 31 -6.74 -8.91 6.75
N LEU A 32 -6.28 -7.85 6.08
CA LEU A 32 -7.06 -6.64 5.83
C LEU A 32 -6.93 -6.23 4.36
N GLU A 33 -8.05 -5.96 3.71
CA GLU A 33 -8.07 -5.24 2.44
C GLU A 33 -7.72 -3.77 2.69
N LEU A 34 -6.59 -3.32 2.15
CA LEU A 34 -6.15 -1.93 2.27
C LEU A 34 -6.65 -1.03 1.14
N GLY A 35 -7.02 -1.61 0.00
CA GLY A 35 -7.49 -0.85 -1.15
C GLY A 35 -7.35 -1.63 -2.46
N ARG A 36 -7.30 -0.89 -3.56
CA ARG A 36 -7.28 -1.42 -4.92
C ARG A 36 -6.15 -0.81 -5.73
N VAL A 37 -5.50 -1.63 -6.55
CA VAL A 37 -4.61 -1.14 -7.60
C VAL A 37 -5.46 -0.67 -8.77
N SER A 38 -5.11 0.47 -9.34
CA SER A 38 -5.73 1.02 -10.56
C SER A 38 -4.67 1.25 -11.63
N ALA A 39 -5.11 1.49 -12.87
CA ALA A 39 -4.20 1.85 -13.96
C ALA A 39 -3.68 3.31 -13.88
N GLY A 40 -4.16 4.10 -12.92
CA GLY A 40 -3.76 5.49 -12.72
C GLY A 40 -2.33 5.63 -12.17
N ARG A 41 -1.77 6.84 -12.29
CA ARG A 41 -0.40 7.18 -11.84
C ARG A 41 -0.38 7.95 -10.52
N THR A 42 -1.41 7.78 -9.69
CA THR A 42 -1.57 8.51 -8.43
C THR A 42 -1.76 7.56 -7.26
N LEU A 43 -1.03 7.79 -6.18
CA LEU A 43 -1.30 7.18 -4.89
C LEU A 43 -2.28 8.08 -4.13
N GLN A 44 -3.38 7.49 -3.68
CA GLN A 44 -4.36 8.15 -2.83
C GLN A 44 -4.50 7.38 -1.52
N ILE A 45 -4.46 8.09 -0.39
CA ILE A 45 -4.65 7.53 0.95
C ILE A 45 -5.85 8.21 1.59
N TYR A 46 -6.78 7.40 2.10
CA TYR A 46 -7.99 7.84 2.76
C TYR A 46 -8.01 7.42 4.23
N ASN A 47 -8.62 8.23 5.08
CA ASN A 47 -9.02 7.86 6.44
C ASN A 47 -10.56 7.96 6.52
N GLY A 48 -11.24 6.82 6.46
CA GLY A 48 -12.68 6.79 6.18
C GLY A 48 -12.96 7.38 4.80
N SER A 49 -13.85 8.37 4.71
CA SER A 49 -14.15 9.09 3.47
C SER A 49 -13.21 10.27 3.20
N ALA A 50 -12.35 10.64 4.15
CA ALA A 50 -11.50 11.83 4.03
C ALA A 50 -10.19 11.50 3.29
N LEU A 51 -9.93 12.20 2.18
CA LEU A 51 -8.65 12.14 1.47
C LEU A 51 -7.55 12.78 2.34
N GLN A 52 -6.52 12.01 2.67
CA GLN A 52 -5.38 12.46 3.49
C GLN A 52 -4.15 12.79 2.65
N LEU A 53 -3.94 12.05 1.56
CA LEU A 53 -2.82 12.23 0.66
C LEU A 53 -3.24 11.91 -0.77
N GLN A 54 -2.83 12.75 -1.70
CA GLN A 54 -2.80 12.45 -3.13
C GLN A 54 -1.48 12.91 -3.69
N ILE A 55 -0.73 12.00 -4.29
CA ILE A 55 0.59 12.25 -4.86
C ILE A 55 0.78 11.41 -6.13
N THR A 56 1.53 11.89 -7.10
CA THR A 56 1.87 11.09 -8.27
C THR A 56 2.93 10.05 -7.94
N LEU A 57 2.94 8.94 -8.68
CA LEU A 57 3.99 7.93 -8.54
C LEU A 57 5.37 8.48 -8.92
N ASP A 58 5.42 9.48 -9.82
CA ASP A 58 6.66 10.16 -10.21
C ASP A 58 7.24 11.00 -9.08
N GLU A 59 6.40 11.72 -8.33
CA GLU A 59 6.83 12.47 -7.14
C GLU A 59 7.34 11.54 -6.04
N VAL A 60 6.66 10.41 -5.79
CA VAL A 60 7.11 9.40 -4.82
C VAL A 60 8.46 8.82 -5.25
N HIS A 61 8.57 8.38 -6.50
CA HIS A 61 9.80 7.82 -7.05
C HIS A 61 10.96 8.82 -6.99
N SER A 62 10.73 10.06 -7.44
CA SER A 62 11.74 11.14 -7.38
C SER A 62 12.21 11.41 -5.94
N ALA A 63 11.28 11.48 -4.98
CA ALA A 63 11.62 11.71 -3.58
C ALA A 63 12.45 10.57 -3.00
N PHE A 64 12.07 9.32 -3.27
CA PHE A 64 12.78 8.14 -2.80
C PHE A 64 14.19 8.04 -3.43
N THR A 65 14.33 8.26 -4.74
CA THR A 65 15.63 8.23 -5.40
C THR A 65 16.57 9.32 -4.89
N ARG A 66 16.07 10.54 -4.64
CA ARG A 66 16.89 11.63 -4.09
C ARG A 66 17.48 11.28 -2.73
N LEU A 67 16.65 10.76 -1.83
CA LEU A 67 17.07 10.35 -0.48
C LEU A 67 18.13 9.23 -0.53
N ASN A 68 18.01 8.29 -1.46
CA ASN A 68 18.96 7.18 -1.57
C ASN A 68 20.23 7.53 -2.37
N GLY A 69 20.16 8.53 -3.26
CA GLY A 69 21.30 9.02 -4.03
C GLY A 69 22.26 9.92 -3.23
N GLU A 70 21.81 10.50 -2.12
CA GLU A 70 22.65 11.29 -1.19
C GLU A 70 23.46 10.43 -0.20
N LEU A 71 23.27 9.11 -0.20
CA LEU A 71 24.01 8.13 0.62
C LEU A 71 25.10 7.37 -0.16
N SER A 72 25.45 7.81 -1.37
CA SER A 72 26.50 7.22 -2.22
C SER A 72 27.78 8.07 -2.26
#